data_AF-A0A6H9YWW1-F1
#
_entry.id   AF-A0A6H9YWW1-F1
#
_cell.length_a   1.000
_cell.length_b   1.000
_cell.length_c   1.000
_cell.angle_alpha   90.00
_cell.angle_beta   90.00
_cell.angle_gamma   90.00
#
_symmetry.space_group_name_H-M   'P 1'
#
loop_
_entity.id
_entity.type
_entity.pdbx_description
1 polymer ?
#
loop_
_entity_poly.entity_id
_entity_poly.type
_entity_poly.pdbx_seq_one_letter_code
_entity_poly.pdbx_strand_id
1 'polypeptide(L)'
;MTAREVRRIPVAVPPPISWGARWRARRNLTKLARALHGDGWTTVRKYEENPPRLRVFLAEVPCVGETVTVIQGWSKWGFVTSAGLWVGPCREPEYAAGEVAHLLKPWVKAAPIPREVAPFPRIWSR
;
A
#
# COMPACT_ATOMS: atom_id res chain seq x y z
N MET A 1 -22.09 -15.70 -6.77
CA MET A 1 -21.11 -14.63 -7.10
C MET A 1 -21.58 -13.36 -6.38
N THR A 2 -21.16 -13.16 -5.13
CA THR A 2 -21.60 -12.00 -4.33
C THR A 2 -20.69 -10.81 -4.64
N ALA A 3 -21.30 -9.71 -5.09
CA ALA A 3 -20.61 -8.44 -5.30
C ALA A 3 -19.99 -8.02 -3.97
N ARG A 4 -18.65 -8.09 -3.87
CA ARG A 4 -17.89 -7.59 -2.73
C ARG A 4 -18.07 -6.08 -2.74
N GLU A 5 -18.93 -5.56 -1.88
CA GLU A 5 -19.19 -4.14 -1.81
C GLU A 5 -17.90 -3.42 -1.43
N VAL A 6 -17.28 -2.82 -2.45
CA VAL A 6 -16.05 -2.04 -2.36
C VAL A 6 -16.40 -0.77 -1.59
N ARG A 7 -16.31 -0.83 -0.25
CA ARG A 7 -16.51 0.34 0.60
C ARG A 7 -15.41 1.36 0.30
N ARG A 8 -15.72 2.32 -0.57
CA ARG A 8 -14.93 3.54 -0.70
C ARG A 8 -15.15 4.36 0.56
N ILE A 9 -14.08 4.58 1.32
CA ILE A 9 -14.12 5.59 2.36
C ILE A 9 -13.85 6.90 1.62
N PRO A 10 -14.70 7.93 1.73
CA PRO A 10 -14.44 9.22 1.12
C PRO A 10 -13.27 9.87 1.85
N VAL A 11 -12.06 9.50 1.45
CA VAL A 11 -10.80 10.07 1.94
C VAL A 11 -10.07 10.58 0.72
N ALA A 12 -10.35 11.83 0.33
CA ALA A 12 -9.60 12.51 -0.71
C ALA A 12 -8.13 12.70 -0.30
N VAL A 13 -7.88 12.87 1.01
CA VAL A 13 -6.56 12.88 1.65
C VAL A 13 -6.71 12.33 3.08
N PRO A 14 -5.91 11.33 3.51
CA PRO A 14 -5.94 10.86 4.89
C PRO A 14 -5.51 11.98 5.84
N PRO A 15 -6.24 12.24 6.94
CA PRO A 15 -5.91 13.34 7.84
C PRO A 15 -4.52 13.12 8.50
N PRO A 16 -3.82 14.20 8.89
CA PRO A 16 -2.63 14.10 9.71
C PRO A 16 -2.92 13.29 10.98
N ILE A 17 -1.97 12.46 11.40
CA ILE A 17 -2.10 11.66 12.61
C ILE A 17 -1.17 12.16 13.70
N SER A 18 -1.59 12.00 14.96
CA SER A 18 -0.76 12.35 16.13
C SER A 18 0.52 11.52 16.19
N TRP A 19 1.51 11.96 16.97
CA TRP A 19 2.78 11.25 17.13
C TRP A 19 2.62 9.78 17.60
N GLY A 20 1.76 9.52 18.59
CA GLY A 20 1.48 8.15 19.05
C GLY A 20 0.76 7.30 17.98
N ALA A 21 -0.15 7.91 17.24
CA ALA A 21 -0.82 7.29 16.09
C ALA A 21 0.17 6.96 14.96
N ARG A 22 1.20 7.80 14.77
CA ARG A 22 2.26 7.63 13.76
C ARG A 22 3.10 6.37 13.96
N TRP A 23 3.52 6.09 15.20
CA TRP A 23 4.27 4.86 15.48
C TRP A 23 3.47 3.60 15.16
N ARG A 24 2.18 3.59 15.54
CA ARG A 24 1.27 2.48 15.24
C ARG A 24 1.06 2.29 13.74
N ALA A 25 0.90 3.39 13.00
CA ALA A 25 0.81 3.37 11.54
C ALA A 25 2.07 2.76 10.90
N ARG A 26 3.28 3.21 11.29
CA ARG A 26 4.56 2.66 10.81
C ARG A 26 4.68 1.15 11.07
N ARG A 27 4.31 0.70 12.28
CA ARG A 27 4.33 -0.72 12.65
C ARG A 27 3.38 -1.55 11.77
N ASN A 28 2.17 -1.05 11.51
CA ASN A 28 1.21 -1.75 10.66
C ASN A 28 1.65 -1.76 9.19
N LEU A 29 2.17 -0.66 8.66
CA LEU A 29 2.74 -0.63 7.31
C LEU A 29 3.95 -1.54 7.16
N THR A 30 4.73 -1.76 8.22
CA THR A 30 5.87 -2.70 8.21
C THR A 30 5.38 -4.14 8.08
N LYS A 31 4.28 -4.48 8.77
CA LYS A 31 3.64 -5.81 8.62
C LYS A 31 3.12 -6.02 7.21
N LEU A 32 2.40 -5.03 6.67
CA LEU A 32 1.90 -5.08 5.30
C LEU A 32 3.05 -5.21 4.28
N ALA A 33 4.13 -4.46 4.45
CA ALA A 33 5.31 -4.55 3.59
C ALA A 33 5.89 -5.97 3.56
N ARG A 34 5.95 -6.66 4.72
CA ARG A 34 6.42 -8.05 4.78
C ARG A 34 5.51 -9.01 4.04
N ALA A 35 4.19 -8.89 4.21
CA ALA A 35 3.22 -9.71 3.50
C ALA A 35 3.34 -9.51 1.98
N LEU A 36 3.40 -8.26 1.52
CA LEU A 36 3.57 -7.91 0.11
C LEU A 36 4.89 -8.43 -0.48
N HIS A 37 6.00 -8.36 0.28
CA HIS A 37 7.28 -8.94 -0.13
C HIS A 37 7.19 -10.46 -0.30
N GLY A 38 6.48 -11.15 0.61
CA GLY A 38 6.21 -12.59 0.50
C GLY A 38 5.43 -12.96 -0.77
N ASP A 39 4.59 -12.05 -1.25
CA ASP A 39 3.80 -12.20 -2.49
C ASP A 39 4.54 -11.72 -3.76
N GLY A 40 5.83 -11.37 -3.66
CA GLY A 40 6.66 -10.93 -4.78
C GLY A 40 6.53 -9.44 -5.14
N TRP A 41 5.86 -8.63 -4.33
CA TRP A 41 5.76 -7.19 -4.55
C TRP A 41 6.93 -6.42 -3.94
N THR A 42 7.42 -5.43 -4.66
CA THR A 42 8.40 -4.47 -4.16
C THR A 42 7.71 -3.36 -3.38
N THR A 43 8.32 -2.91 -2.28
CA THR A 43 7.80 -1.79 -1.50
C THR A 43 8.85 -0.74 -1.16
N VAL A 44 8.42 0.53 -1.16
CA VAL A 44 9.21 1.69 -0.72
C VAL A 44 8.51 2.36 0.45
N ARG A 45 9.23 2.50 1.56
CA ARG A 45 8.71 3.08 2.81
C ARG A 45 8.86 4.60 2.75
N LYS A 46 7.76 5.31 2.99
CA LYS A 46 7.74 6.77 3.13
C LYS A 46 7.26 7.14 4.53
N TYR A 47 7.98 6.63 5.53
CA TYR A 47 7.55 6.72 6.93
C TYR A 47 7.81 8.09 7.57
N GLU A 48 8.61 8.93 6.91
CA GLU A 48 8.85 10.32 7.32
C GLU A 48 7.73 11.29 6.90
N GLU A 49 6.79 10.84 6.07
CA GLU A 49 5.59 11.61 5.74
C GLU A 49 4.53 11.55 6.86
N ASN A 50 3.61 12.53 6.87
CA ASN A 50 2.45 12.55 7.76
C ASN A 50 1.14 12.58 6.95
N PRO A 51 0.34 11.51 6.95
CA PRO A 51 0.60 10.21 7.60
C PRO A 51 1.71 9.40 6.90
N PRO A 52 2.36 8.44 7.59
CA PRO A 52 3.31 7.50 6.99
C PRO A 52 2.68 6.75 5.80
N ARG A 53 3.42 6.58 4.71
CA ARG A 53 2.94 5.87 3.50
C ARG A 53 3.86 4.71 3.11
N LEU A 54 3.30 3.76 2.35
CA LEU A 54 4.01 2.63 1.76
C LEU A 54 3.66 2.54 0.27
N ARG A 55 4.65 2.75 -0.61
CA ARG A 55 4.50 2.55 -2.05
C ARG A 55 4.71 1.07 -2.38
N VAL A 56 3.86 0.48 -3.21
CA VAL A 56 3.83 -0.95 -3.56
C VAL A 56 3.74 -1.14 -5.08
N PHE A 57 4.69 -1.82 -5.70
CA PHE A 57 4.77 -2.02 -7.15
C PHE A 57 5.45 -3.34 -7.50
N LEU A 58 5.36 -3.74 -8.76
CA LEU A 58 6.13 -4.85 -9.30
C LEU A 58 7.43 -4.31 -9.92
N ALA A 59 8.59 -4.91 -9.63
CA ALA A 59 9.90 -4.37 -10.00
C ALA A 59 10.09 -4.29 -11.52
N GLU A 60 9.52 -5.24 -12.24
CA GLU A 60 9.51 -5.33 -13.70
C GLU A 60 8.71 -4.20 -14.34
N VAL A 61 7.78 -3.59 -13.60
CA VAL A 61 6.88 -2.54 -14.11
C VAL A 61 6.66 -1.45 -13.06
N PRO A 62 7.71 -0.70 -12.68
CA PRO A 62 7.69 0.19 -11.52
C PRO A 62 6.75 1.39 -11.68
N CYS A 63 6.36 1.72 -12.91
CA CYS A 63 5.35 2.74 -13.21
C CYS A 63 3.95 2.33 -12.72
N VAL A 64 3.65 1.03 -12.61
CA VAL A 64 2.39 0.53 -12.09
C VAL A 64 2.53 0.26 -10.59
N GLY A 65 1.67 0.90 -9.79
CA GLY A 65 1.44 0.44 -8.43
C GLY A 65 0.62 1.41 -7.60
N GLU A 66 0.58 1.16 -6.30
CA GLU A 66 -0.27 1.88 -5.36
C GLU A 66 0.55 2.46 -4.21
N THR A 67 -0.01 3.48 -3.55
CA THR A 67 0.47 3.96 -2.26
C THR A 67 -0.57 3.66 -1.20
N VAL A 68 -0.18 2.92 -0.16
CA VAL A 68 -1.04 2.54 0.96
C VAL A 68 -0.68 3.39 2.17
N THR A 69 -1.70 3.89 2.86
CA THR A 69 -1.60 4.54 4.16
C THR A 69 -2.39 3.77 5.20
N VAL A 70 -2.27 4.20 6.45
CA VAL A 70 -3.07 3.68 7.54
C VAL A 70 -3.94 4.81 8.08
N ILE A 71 -5.24 4.57 8.19
CA ILE A 71 -6.18 5.47 8.84
C ILE A 71 -6.77 4.83 10.09
N GLN A 72 -7.18 5.68 11.03
CA GLN A 72 -8.04 5.29 12.14
C GLN A 72 -9.49 5.56 11.70
N GLY A 73 -10.22 4.50 11.32
CA GLY A 73 -11.67 4.58 11.14
C GLY A 73 -12.40 4.66 12.49
N TRP A 74 -13.73 4.68 12.44
CA TRP A 74 -14.59 4.90 13.64
C TRP A 74 -14.33 3.93 14.80
N SER A 75 -13.89 2.71 14.54
CA SER A 75 -13.56 1.74 15.61
C SER A 75 -12.30 0.92 15.37
N LYS A 76 -11.70 0.99 14.17
CA LYS A 76 -10.60 0.12 13.77
C LYS A 76 -9.59 0.84 12.88
N TRP A 77 -8.34 0.47 13.06
CA TRP A 77 -7.23 0.84 12.19
C TRP A 77 -7.24 -0.03 10.94
N GLY A 78 -6.98 0.56 9.78
CA GLY A 78 -6.78 -0.23 8.57
C GLY A 78 -6.13 0.50 7.43
N PHE A 79 -5.89 -0.28 6.40
CA PHE A 79 -5.10 0.07 5.23
C PHE A 79 -6.01 0.68 4.17
N VAL A 80 -5.55 1.78 3.59
CA VAL A 80 -6.29 2.52 2.57
C VAL A 80 -5.36 2.90 1.44
N THR A 81 -5.81 2.77 0.20
CA THR A 81 -5.07 3.18 -0.99
C THR A 81 -5.01 4.70 -1.15
N SER A 82 -4.22 5.18 -2.11
CA SER A 82 -4.19 6.62 -2.45
C SER A 82 -5.55 7.11 -2.96
N ALA A 83 -6.36 6.23 -3.54
CA ALA A 83 -7.73 6.51 -3.99
C ALA A 83 -8.79 6.42 -2.88
N GLY A 84 -8.40 6.26 -1.61
CA GLY A 84 -9.35 6.16 -0.49
C GLY A 84 -10.03 4.79 -0.36
N LEU A 85 -9.57 3.77 -1.09
CA LEU A 85 -10.15 2.44 -1.01
C LEU A 85 -9.66 1.69 0.23
N TRP A 86 -10.59 1.21 1.06
CA TRP A 86 -10.28 0.30 2.15
C TRP A 86 -9.88 -1.08 1.64
N VAL A 87 -8.65 -1.50 1.93
CA VAL A 87 -8.12 -2.82 1.52
C VAL A 87 -8.05 -3.82 2.65
N GLY A 88 -8.31 -3.40 3.89
CA GLY A 88 -8.45 -4.34 5.01
C GLY A 88 -8.07 -3.77 6.37
N PRO A 89 -8.42 -4.48 7.45
CA PRO A 89 -8.06 -4.07 8.80
C PRO A 89 -6.57 -4.33 9.08
N CYS A 90 -5.93 -3.50 9.92
CA CYS A 90 -4.49 -3.61 10.23
C CYS A 90 -4.08 -4.93 10.93
N ARG A 91 -5.05 -5.67 11.48
CA ARG A 91 -4.83 -6.96 12.14
C ARG A 91 -4.71 -8.13 11.16
N GLU A 92 -5.09 -7.94 9.89
CA GLU A 92 -5.06 -8.95 8.83
C GLU A 92 -4.21 -8.43 7.64
N PRO A 93 -2.89 -8.25 7.81
CA PRO A 93 -2.02 -7.68 6.79
C PRO A 93 -1.90 -8.54 5.53
N GLU A 94 -2.02 -9.86 5.63
CA GLU A 94 -2.00 -10.79 4.50
C GLU A 94 -3.25 -10.65 3.63
N TYR A 95 -4.42 -10.51 4.25
CA TYR A 95 -5.66 -10.19 3.55
C TYR A 95 -5.52 -8.87 2.78
N ALA A 96 -5.00 -7.84 3.44
CA ALA A 96 -4.80 -6.53 2.82
C ALA A 96 -3.78 -6.57 1.67
N ALA A 97 -2.71 -7.36 1.80
CA ALA A 97 -1.75 -7.60 0.73
C ALA A 97 -2.43 -8.24 -0.49
N GLY A 98 -3.28 -9.25 -0.26
CA GLY A 98 -4.08 -9.89 -1.30
C GLY A 98 -5.02 -8.92 -2.03
N GLU A 99 -5.70 -8.02 -1.30
CA GLU A 99 -6.55 -7.00 -1.91
C GLU A 99 -5.75 -5.99 -2.72
N VAL A 100 -4.60 -5.51 -2.22
CA VAL A 100 -3.70 -4.62 -2.97
C VAL A 100 -3.20 -5.30 -4.24
N ALA A 101 -2.79 -6.58 -4.14
CA ALA A 101 -2.36 -7.35 -5.30
C ALA A 101 -3.50 -7.53 -6.31
N HIS A 102 -4.72 -7.82 -5.85
CA HIS A 102 -5.89 -7.94 -6.72
C HIS A 102 -6.18 -6.66 -7.49
N LEU A 103 -6.06 -5.50 -6.83
CA LEU A 103 -6.24 -4.18 -7.44
C LEU A 103 -5.18 -3.90 -8.52
N LEU A 104 -3.93 -4.29 -8.28
CA LEU A 104 -2.82 -3.97 -9.18
C LEU A 104 -2.65 -4.97 -10.33
N LYS A 105 -3.02 -6.24 -10.15
CA LYS A 105 -2.83 -7.32 -11.13
C LYS A 105 -3.32 -6.98 -12.56
N PRO A 106 -4.53 -6.42 -12.77
CA PRO A 106 -4.98 -6.07 -14.11
C PRO A 106 -4.07 -5.05 -14.81
N TRP A 107 -3.61 -4.04 -14.07
CA TRP A 107 -2.74 -2.99 -14.61
C TRP A 107 -1.34 -3.50 -14.92
N VAL A 108 -0.80 -4.37 -14.05
CA VAL A 108 0.50 -5.03 -14.29
C VAL A 108 0.46 -5.88 -15.56
N LYS A 109 -0.63 -6.62 -15.80
CA LYS A 109 -0.80 -7.44 -17.02
C LYS A 109 -0.95 -6.60 -18.29
N ALA A 110 -1.58 -5.43 -18.19
CA ALA A 110 -1.79 -4.53 -19.32
C ALA A 110 -0.56 -3.67 -19.63
N ALA A 111 0.38 -3.56 -18.69
CA ALA A 111 1.52 -2.69 -18.85
C ALA A 111 2.54 -3.30 -19.82
N PRO A 112 3.10 -2.50 -20.74
CA PRO A 112 4.15 -2.97 -21.61
C PRO A 112 5.39 -3.27 -20.76
N ILE A 113 5.93 -4.48 -20.88
CA ILE A 113 7.20 -4.83 -20.23
C ILE A 113 8.26 -3.87 -20.79
N PRO A 114 8.92 -3.04 -19.96
CA PRO A 114 9.97 -2.17 -20.46
C PRO A 114 11.10 -3.06 -20.99
N ARG A 115 11.50 -2.85 -22.25
CA ARG A 115 12.59 -3.63 -22.88
C ARG A 115 13.97 -3.38 -22.26
N GLU A 116 14.10 -2.39 -21.38
CA GLU A 116 15.33 -2.15 -20.62
C GLU A 116 14.98 -1.31 -19.39
N VAL A 117 15.07 -1.88 -18.19
CA VAL A 117 15.00 -1.13 -16.93
C VAL A 117 16.42 -0.99 -16.43
N ALA A 118 17.05 0.16 -16.65
CA ALA A 118 18.30 0.48 -15.96
C ALA A 118 18.06 0.30 -14.44
N PRO A 119 18.96 -0.37 -13.69
CA PRO A 119 18.76 -0.62 -12.29
C PRO A 119 18.52 0.72 -11.57
N PHE A 120 17.41 0.79 -10.81
CA PHE A 120 17.14 1.96 -9.97
C PHE A 120 18.39 2.25 -9.13
N PRO A 121 18.87 3.50 -9.07
CA PRO A 121 20.05 3.83 -8.30
C PRO A 121 19.78 3.46 -6.83
N ARG A 122 20.68 2.65 -6.25
CA ARG A 122 20.68 2.21 -4.84
C ARG A 122 20.96 3.36 -3.86
N ILE A 123 20.37 4.54 -4.06
CA ILE A 123 20.65 5.76 -3.30
C ILE A 123 19.72 5.90 -2.08
N TRP A 124 18.69 5.08 -1.95
CA TRP A 124 17.75 5.16 -0.81
C TRP A 124 18.11 4.14 0.27
N SER A 125 19.19 4.40 0.98
CA SER A 125 19.61 3.70 2.21
C SER A 125 20.28 4.70 3.15
N ARG A 126 19.49 5.56 3.80
CA ARG A 126 19.85 6.23 5.05
C ARG A 126 18.60 6.44 5.88
#